data_AF-A0A1H8RJT9-F1
#
_entry.id   AF-A0A1H8RJT9-F1
#
_cell.length_a   1.000
_cell.length_b   1.000
_cell.length_c   1.000
_cell.angle_alpha   90.00
_cell.angle_beta   90.00
_cell.angle_gamma   90.00
#
_symmetry.space_group_name_H-M   'P 1'
#
loop_
_entity.id
_entity.type
_entity.pdbx_description
1 polymer ?
#
loop_
_entity_poly.entity_id
_entity_poly.type
_entity_poly.pdbx_seq_one_letter_code
_entity_poly.pdbx_strand_id
1 'polypeptide(L)' 'MSLLHQVLDILIGGLIAGLTHFMLNFAIADPNLPVTIGVILASMYYFSRNPWGASREQGKQWNERIDAMYERVLP' A
#
# COMPACT_ATOMS: atom_id res chain seq x y z
N MET A 1 11.18 -7.50 8.06
CA MET A 1 9.74 -7.69 7.99
C MET A 1 9.40 -9.15 8.24
N SER A 2 8.37 -9.39 9.05
CA SER A 2 7.81 -10.73 9.26
C SER A 2 6.89 -11.13 8.10
N LEU A 3 6.57 -12.42 7.99
CA LEU A 3 5.57 -12.91 7.02
C LEU A 3 4.20 -12.24 7.23
N LEU A 4 3.81 -12.02 8.50
CA LEU A 4 2.56 -11.34 8.85
C LEU A 4 2.51 -9.93 8.28
N HIS A 5 3.60 -9.15 8.40
CA HIS A 5 3.66 -7.79 7.85
C HIS A 5 3.55 -7.79 6.32
N GLN A 6 4.13 -8.78 5.63
CA GLN A 6 3.98 -8.92 4.18
C GLN A 6 2.53 -9.25 3.78
N VAL A 7 1.86 -10.12 4.52
CA VAL A 7 0.44 -10.42 4.30
C VAL A 7 -0.41 -9.16 4.52
N LEU A 8 -0.16 -8.41 5.59
CA LEU A 8 -0.84 -7.14 5.84
C LEU A 8 -0.61 -6.13 4.71
N ASP A 9 0.62 -6.04 4.20
CA ASP A 9 0.93 -5.16 3.07
C ASP A 9 0.13 -5.52 1.81
N ILE A 10 -0.02 -6.81 1.50
CA ILE A 10 -0.84 -7.27 0.38
C ILE A 10 -2.32 -6.92 0.61
N LEU A 11 -2.83 -7.13 1.82
CA LEU A 11 -4.22 -6.81 2.16
C LEU A 11 -4.48 -5.30 2.06
N ILE A 12 -3.57 -4.47 2.57
CA ILE A 12 -3.67 -3.01 2.50
C ILE A 12 -3.60 -2.54 1.04
N GLY A 13 -2.67 -3.07 0.24
CA GLY A 13 -2.60 -2.76 -1.19
C GLY A 13 -3.88 -3.12 -1.94
N GLY A 14 -4.44 -4.31 -1.68
CA GLY A 14 -5.71 -4.75 -2.24
C GLY A 14 -6.89 -3.86 -1.81
N LEU A 15 -6.94 -3.47 -0.54
CA LEU A 15 -7.95 -2.54 -0.01
C LEU A 15 -7.86 -1.17 -0.66
N ILE A 16 -6.65 -0.61 -0.81
CA ILE A 16 -6.43 0.68 -1.48
C ILE A 16 -6.95 0.60 -2.92
N ALA A 17 -6.55 -0.42 -3.68
CA ALA A 17 -6.99 -0.57 -5.06
C ALA A 17 -8.50 -0.75 -5.17
N GLY A 18 -9.08 -1.64 -4.37
CA GLY A 18 -10.50 -1.97 -4.38
C GLY A 18 -11.39 -0.79 -3.96
N LEU A 19 -11.04 -0.10 -2.87
CA LEU A 19 -11.79 1.06 -2.39
C LEU A 19 -11.67 2.23 -3.35
N THR A 20 -10.48 2.49 -3.90
CA THR A 20 -10.28 3.55 -4.90
C THR A 20 -11.13 3.28 -6.13
N HIS A 21 -11.07 2.06 -6.67
CA HIS A 21 -11.89 1.65 -7.80
C HIS A 21 -13.38 1.83 -7.50
N PHE A 22 -13.85 1.30 -6.36
CA PHE A 22 -15.25 1.40 -5.94
C PHE A 22 -15.73 2.86 -5.85
N MET A 23 -14.97 3.73 -5.19
CA MET A 23 -15.34 5.14 -5.02
C MET A 23 -15.33 5.91 -6.34
N LEU A 24 -14.31 5.71 -7.17
CA LEU A 24 -14.18 6.44 -8.43
C LEU A 24 -15.16 5.96 -9.51
N ASN A 25 -15.63 4.71 -9.44
CA ASN A 25 -16.63 4.19 -10.36
C ASN A 25 -17.97 4.97 -10.34
N PHE A 26 -18.25 5.71 -9.26
CA PHE A 26 -19.42 6.59 -9.19
C PHE A 26 -19.21 7.97 -9.82
N ALA A 27 -17.96 8.36 -10.07
CA ALA A 27 -17.59 9.70 -10.53
C ALA A 27 -16.98 9.73 -11.94
N ILE A 28 -16.38 8.62 -12.39
CA ILE A 28 -15.65 8.52 -13.65
C ILE A 28 -16.38 7.54 -14.57
N ALA A 29 -16.77 8.01 -15.76
CA ALA A 29 -17.51 7.21 -16.74
C ALA A 29 -16.62 6.20 -17.50
N ASP A 30 -15.31 6.48 -17.63
CA ASP A 30 -14.37 5.53 -18.24
C ASP A 30 -14.06 4.40 -17.25
N PRO A 31 -14.43 3.14 -17.54
CA PRO A 31 -14.22 2.02 -16.62
C PRO A 31 -12.74 1.68 -16.38
N ASN A 32 -11.83 2.07 -17.27
CA ASN A 32 -10.41 1.72 -17.15
C ASN A 32 -9.66 2.67 -16.21
N LEU A 33 -10.11 3.92 -16.07
CA LEU A 33 -9.44 4.93 -15.26
C LEU A 33 -9.49 4.61 -13.76
N PRO A 34 -10.64 4.28 -13.14
CA PRO A 34 -10.71 3.90 -11.73
C PRO A 34 -9.79 2.73 -11.37
N VAL A 35 -9.72 1.70 -12.22
CA VAL A 35 -8.85 0.54 -12.02
C VAL A 35 -7.39 0.97 -12.07
N THR A 36 -7.02 1.74 -13.10
CA THR A 36 -5.64 2.22 -13.29
C THR A 36 -5.18 3.07 -12.11
N ILE A 37 -6.01 4.00 -11.65
CA ILE A 37 -5.72 4.85 -10.49
C ILE A 37 -5.56 4.00 -9.23
N GLY A 38 -6.45 3.03 -9.00
CA GLY A 38 -6.35 2.10 -7.88
C GLY A 38 -5.04 1.31 -7.88
N VAL A 39 -4.62 0.80 -9.04
CA VAL A 39 -3.34 0.08 -9.21
C VAL A 39 -2.15 1.00 -8.94
N ILE A 40 -2.18 2.25 -9.42
CA ILE A 40 -1.11 3.23 -9.15
C ILE A 40 -1.00 3.49 -7.65
N LEU A 41 -2.11 3.72 -6.95
CA LEU A 41 -2.11 3.99 -5.51
C LEU A 41 -1.63 2.79 -4.69
N ALA A 42 -2.06 1.57 -5.04
CA ALA A 42 -1.56 0.35 -4.41
C ALA A 42 -0.04 0.17 -4.65
N SER A 43 0.44 0.52 -5.84
CA SER A 43 1.87 0.49 -6.17
C SER A 43 2.66 1.51 -5.37
N MET A 44 2.13 2.74 -5.21
CA MET A 44 2.74 3.77 -4.36
C MET A 44 2.87 3.30 -2.90
N TYR A 45 1.84 2.62 -2.39
CA TYR A 45 1.90 2.00 -1.08
C TYR A 45 3.01 0.94 -1.00
N TYR A 46 3.09 0.03 -1.98
CA TYR A 46 4.18 -0.96 -2.05
C TYR A 46 5.58 -0.31 -2.05
N PHE A 47 5.77 0.75 -2.83
CA PHE A 47 7.05 1.47 -2.89
C PHE A 47 7.36 2.25 -1.62
N SER A 48 6.35 2.66 -0.84
CA SER A 48 6.59 3.22 0.50
C SER A 48 7.24 2.20 1.45
N ARG A 49 6.91 0.91 1.27
CA ARG A 49 7.48 -0.24 2.02
C ARG A 49 8.78 -0.75 1.41
N ASN A 50 8.96 -0.58 0.11
CA ASN A 50 10.12 -1.01 -0.66
C ASN A 50 10.72 0.17 -1.42
N PRO A 51 11.34 1.13 -0.70
CA PRO A 51 11.80 2.38 -1.29
C PRO A 51 12.93 2.13 -2.27
N TRP A 52 12.66 2.43 -3.54
CA TRP A 52 13.66 2.32 -4.60
C TRP A 52 14.69 3.46 -4.49
N GLY A 53 15.98 3.12 -4.55
CA GLY A 53 17.08 4.09 -4.45
C GLY A 53 17.47 4.50 -3.02
N ALA A 54 16.75 4.06 -1.99
CA ALA A 54 17.17 4.24 -0.59
C ALA A 54 18.29 3.26 -0.21
N SER A 55 19.16 3.66 0.72
CA SER A 55 20.11 2.71 1.31
C SER A 55 19.36 1.62 2.09
N ARG A 56 19.98 0.45 2.26
CA ARG A 56 19.37 -0.65 3.01
C ARG A 56 19.02 -0.26 4.46
N GLU A 57 19.85 0.57 5.10
CA GLU A 57 19.56 1.10 6.44
C GLU A 57 18.37 2.06 6.44
N GLN A 58 18.30 2.98 5.46
CA GLN A 58 17.18 3.91 5.36
C GLN A 58 15.86 3.16 5.14
N GLY A 59 15.84 2.18 4.24
CA GLY A 59 14.67 1.34 4.01
C GLY A 59 14.26 0.55 5.26
N LYS A 60 15.22 0.09 6.06
CA LYS A 60 14.93 -0.55 7.35
C LYS A 60 14.28 0.42 8.33
N GLN A 61 14.85 1.61 8.52
CA GLN A 61 14.31 2.62 9.45
C GLN A 61 12.90 3.08 9.09
N TRP A 62 12.61 3.24 7.79
CA TRP A 62 11.26 3.62 7.35
C TRP A 62 10.25 2.51 7.62
N ASN A 63 10.63 1.27 7.34
CA ASN A 63 9.76 0.13 7.61
C ASN A 63 9.55 -0.13 9.10
N GLU A 64 10.55 0.10 9.95
CA GLU A 64 10.39 0.01 11.41
C GLU A 64 9.32 0.98 11.93
N ARG A 65 9.23 2.20 11.36
CA ARG A 65 8.18 3.16 11.73
C ARG A 65 6.77 2.69 11.33
N ILE A 66 6.65 2.06 10.16
CA ILE A 66 5.38 1.55 9.67
C ILE A 66 4.99 0.27 10.44
N ASP A 67 5.95 -0.63 10.68
CA ASP A 67 5.73 -1.86 11.47
C ASP A 67 5.33 -1.52 12.91
N ALA A 68 5.94 -0.51 13.54
CA ALA A 68 5.53 -0.02 14.87
C ALA A 68 4.09 0.54 14.89
N MET A 69 3.56 0.97 13.75
CA MET A 69 2.14 1.34 13.63
C MET A 69 1.25 0.10 13.59
N TYR A 70 1.65 -0.96 12.87
CA TYR A 70 0.89 -2.22 12.87
C TYR A 70 0.82 -2.82 14.26
N GLU A 71 1.92 -2.87 15.01
CA GLU A 71 1.94 -3.40 16.37
C GLU A 71 1.02 -2.63 17.34
N ARG A 72 0.73 -1.36 17.07
CA ARG A 72 -0.24 -0.59 17.87
C ARG A 72 -1.69 -0.92 17.56
N VAL A 73 -1.98 -1.35 16.34
CA VAL A 73 -3.35 -1.57 15.84
C VAL A 73 -3.73 -3.05 15.88
N LEU A 74 -2.76 -3.94 15.70
CA LEU A 74 -2.89 -5.38 15.69
C LEU A 74 -2.07 -5.94 16.87
N PRO A 75 -2.73 -6.26 18.01
CA PRO A 75 -2.08 -6.81 19.20
C PRO A 75 -1.59 -8.25 19.00
#